data_AF-A0A519ZFK4-F1
#
_entry.id   AF-A0A519ZFK4-F1
#
_cell.length_a   1.000
_cell.length_b   1.000
_cell.length_c   1.000
_cell.angle_alpha   90.00
_cell.angle_beta   90.00
_cell.angle_gamma   90.00
#
_symmetry.space_group_name_H-M   'P 1'
#
loop_
_entity.id
_entity.type
_entity.pdbx_description
1 polymer ?
#
loop_
_entity_poly.entity_id
_entity_poly.type
_entity_poly.pdbx_seq_one_letter_code
_entity_poly.pdbx_strand_id
1 'polypeptide(L)'
;MSDSVFGTESRWGHFMEDVRANAKVDTPLEVRGTLTRLAGLVLEAVGLKVPVGSQCLISNGRKEPVLAEVVGFSNDRAFLMPAGDTHGLASGASVTPLAPYRTVPR
;
A
#
# COMPACT_ATOMS: atom_id res chain seq x y z
N MET A 1 -25.59 -45.00 0.90
CA MET A 1 -26.23 -43.76 1.39
C MET A 1 -25.71 -43.52 2.79
N SER A 2 -24.63 -42.74 2.91
CA SER A 2 -24.15 -42.24 4.20
C SER A 2 -23.55 -40.88 3.90
N ASP A 3 -24.35 -39.87 4.22
CA ASP A 3 -24.12 -38.47 3.90
C ASP A 3 -22.91 -37.89 4.64
N SER A 4 -22.30 -36.95 3.93
CA SER A 4 -21.14 -36.12 4.24
C SER A 4 -21.31 -35.26 5.50
N VAL A 5 -20.84 -35.74 6.66
CA VAL A 5 -20.90 -35.00 7.94
C VAL A 5 -19.55 -34.38 8.37
N PHE A 6 -18.44 -34.61 7.66
CA PHE A 6 -17.09 -34.17 8.08
C PHE A 6 -16.55 -32.88 7.44
N GLY A 7 -17.40 -31.98 6.91
CA GLY A 7 -16.95 -30.79 6.17
C GLY A 7 -16.39 -29.62 7.01
N THR A 8 -16.70 -29.58 8.32
CA THR A 8 -16.51 -28.36 9.13
C THR A 8 -15.24 -28.36 9.98
N GLU A 9 -14.78 -29.53 10.44
CA GLU A 9 -13.51 -29.66 11.21
C GLU A 9 -12.28 -29.29 10.38
N SER A 10 -12.33 -29.53 9.05
CA SER A 10 -11.24 -29.19 8.14
C SER A 10 -11.13 -27.69 7.85
N ARG A 11 -12.26 -26.98 7.66
CA ARG A 11 -12.22 -25.56 7.25
C ARG A 11 -11.73 -24.63 8.36
N TRP A 12 -12.20 -24.83 9.59
CA TRP A 12 -11.72 -24.04 10.72
C TRP A 12 -10.26 -24.35 11.06
N GLY A 13 -9.82 -25.60 10.85
CA GLY A 13 -8.40 -25.98 10.96
C GLY A 13 -7.52 -25.18 9.99
N HIS A 14 -7.82 -25.24 8.69
CA HIS A 14 -7.08 -24.51 7.66
C HIS A 14 -7.10 -22.99 7.90
N PHE A 15 -8.27 -22.42 8.25
CA PHE A 15 -8.37 -20.99 8.57
C PHE A 15 -7.45 -20.61 9.74
N MET A 16 -7.43 -21.40 10.82
CA MET A 16 -6.59 -21.11 11.98
C MET A 16 -5.10 -21.28 11.69
N GLU A 17 -4.73 -22.19 10.78
CA GLU A 17 -3.37 -22.31 10.27
C GLU A 17 -2.96 -21.08 9.46
N ASP A 18 -3.80 -20.61 8.54
CA ASP A 18 -3.56 -19.43 7.72
C ASP A 18 -3.41 -18.16 8.57
N VAL A 19 -4.26 -17.98 9.59
CA VAL A 19 -4.17 -16.83 10.51
C VAL A 19 -2.88 -16.89 11.33
N ARG A 20 -2.49 -18.07 11.85
CA ARG A 20 -1.22 -18.23 12.59
C ARG A 20 -0.01 -17.98 11.70
N ALA A 21 -0.04 -18.42 10.44
CA ALA A 21 1.02 -18.17 9.48
C ALA A 21 1.16 -16.67 9.21
N ASN A 22 0.05 -15.96 8.98
CA ASN A 22 0.06 -14.51 8.76
C ASN A 22 0.51 -13.71 10.00
N ALA A 23 0.12 -14.12 11.21
CA ALA A 23 0.49 -13.45 12.45
C ALA A 23 2.00 -13.55 12.79
N LYS A 24 2.70 -14.56 12.24
CA LYS A 24 4.14 -14.73 12.39
C LYS A 24 4.96 -13.90 11.40
N VAL A 25 4.33 -13.23 10.44
CA VAL A 25 5.02 -12.38 9.47
C VAL A 25 5.50 -11.12 10.20
N ASP A 26 6.80 -10.83 10.09
CA ASP A 26 7.38 -9.62 10.66
C ASP A 26 6.66 -8.37 10.15
N THR A 27 6.27 -7.49 11.08
CA THR A 27 5.64 -6.20 10.77
C THR A 27 6.71 -5.12 10.82
N PRO A 28 7.25 -4.66 9.67
CA PRO A 28 8.24 -3.60 9.68
C PRO A 28 7.63 -2.27 10.13
N LEU A 29 8.49 -1.35 10.57
CA LEU A 29 8.09 0.03 10.80
C LEU A 29 7.51 0.63 9.52
N GLU A 30 6.46 1.45 9.66
CA GLU A 30 5.86 2.15 8.54
C GLU A 30 6.91 3.08 7.91
N VAL A 31 7.25 2.83 6.64
CA VAL A 31 8.16 3.68 5.89
C VAL A 31 7.34 4.72 5.15
N ARG A 32 7.68 6.00 5.35
CA ARG A 32 7.08 7.12 4.65
C ARG A 32 8.13 7.83 3.82
N GLY A 33 7.75 8.17 2.60
CA GLY A 33 8.49 9.07 1.75
C GLY A 33 8.07 10.52 1.96
N THR A 34 8.73 11.41 1.22
CA THR A 34 8.46 12.84 1.23
C THR A 34 8.35 13.34 -0.20
N LEU A 35 7.27 14.05 -0.48
CA LEU A 35 7.08 14.73 -1.77
C LEU A 35 8.12 15.85 -1.89
N THR A 36 8.93 15.82 -2.93
CA THR A 36 10.01 16.79 -3.16
C THR A 36 9.70 17.78 -4.26
N ARG A 37 8.91 17.38 -5.27
CA ARG A 37 8.58 18.22 -6.42
C ARG A 37 7.19 17.90 -6.96
N LEU A 38 6.50 18.96 -7.36
CA LEU A 38 5.25 18.92 -8.12
C LEU A 38 5.48 19.72 -9.40
N ALA A 39 5.48 19.05 -10.55
CA ALA A 39 5.66 19.70 -11.84
C ALA A 39 4.80 19.06 -12.92
N GLY A 40 3.72 19.75 -13.27
CA GLY A 40 2.72 19.20 -14.19
C GLY A 40 1.99 18.02 -13.54
N LEU A 41 1.83 16.94 -14.31
CA LEU A 41 1.04 15.76 -13.91
C LEU A 41 1.83 14.74 -13.07
N VAL A 42 3.16 14.79 -13.11
CA VAL A 42 4.02 13.82 -12.43
C VAL A 42 4.64 14.45 -11.19
N LEU A 43 4.56 13.73 -10.09
CA LEU A 43 5.08 14.12 -8.78
C LEU A 43 6.39 13.37 -8.50
N GLU A 44 7.29 13.95 -7.73
CA GLU A 44 8.53 13.29 -7.30
C GLU A 44 8.59 13.15 -5.80
N ALA A 45 8.92 11.96 -5.30
CA ALA A 45 9.10 11.70 -3.88
C ALA A 45 10.39 10.92 -3.61
N VAL A 46 10.97 11.13 -2.42
CA VAL A 46 12.13 10.37 -1.93
C VAL A 46 11.73 9.54 -0.72
N GLY A 47 12.56 8.57 -0.34
CA GLY A 47 12.32 7.73 0.84
C GLY A 47 11.30 6.60 0.63
N LEU A 48 10.87 6.36 -0.61
CA LEU A 48 9.99 5.25 -0.96
C LEU A 48 10.81 4.04 -1.40
N LYS A 49 10.54 2.88 -0.79
CA LYS A 49 11.14 1.58 -1.14
C LYS A 49 10.05 0.58 -1.54
N VAL A 50 9.35 0.88 -2.63
CA VAL A 50 8.24 0.07 -3.16
C VAL A 50 8.36 -0.04 -4.68
N PRO A 51 7.84 -1.11 -5.33
CA PRO A 51 7.96 -1.27 -6.78
C PRO A 51 7.05 -0.32 -7.58
N VAL A 52 7.31 -0.21 -8.88
CA VAL A 52 6.37 0.39 -9.85
C VAL A 52 5.00 -0.31 -9.75
N GLY A 53 3.92 0.45 -9.87
CA GLY A 53 2.55 -0.02 -9.66
C GLY A 53 2.07 0.06 -8.21
N SER A 54 2.95 0.37 -7.26
CA SER A 54 2.54 0.54 -5.86
C SER A 54 1.69 1.79 -5.71
N GLN A 55 0.55 1.64 -5.03
CA GLN A 55 -0.29 2.76 -4.66
C GLN A 55 0.23 3.46 -3.40
N CYS A 56 0.11 4.77 -3.37
CA CYS A 56 0.56 5.64 -2.30
C CYS A 56 -0.52 6.68 -1.98
N LEU A 57 -0.57 7.11 -0.72
CA LEU A 57 -1.33 8.28 -0.29
C LEU A 57 -0.40 9.45 -0.04
N ILE A 58 -0.74 10.61 -0.59
CA ILE A 58 -0.01 11.86 -0.41
C ILE A 58 -0.84 12.79 0.47
N SER A 59 -0.30 13.20 1.62
CA SER A 59 -1.01 14.06 2.57
C SER A 59 -0.15 15.22 3.09
N ASN A 60 -0.81 16.38 3.24
CA ASN A 60 -0.27 17.57 3.90
C ASN A 60 -0.81 17.74 5.35
N GLY A 61 -1.53 16.74 5.87
CA GLY A 61 -2.09 16.74 7.23
C GLY A 61 -3.35 17.60 7.44
N ARG A 62 -3.84 18.32 6.43
CA ARG A 62 -5.00 19.23 6.55
C ARG A 62 -6.18 18.88 5.65
N LYS A 63 -5.94 18.15 4.56
CA LYS A 63 -6.94 17.76 3.56
C LYS A 63 -6.98 16.24 3.39
N GLU A 64 -8.03 15.78 2.71
CA GLU A 64 -8.13 14.41 2.20
C GLU A 64 -6.84 14.03 1.45
N PRO A 65 -6.24 12.87 1.72
CA PRO A 65 -5.05 12.42 1.01
C PRO A 65 -5.33 12.19 -0.48
N VAL A 66 -4.34 12.50 -1.32
CA VAL A 66 -4.40 12.22 -2.77
C VAL A 66 -3.83 10.83 -3.02
N LEU A 67 -4.60 9.97 -3.67
CA LEU A 67 -4.12 8.67 -4.16
C LEU A 67 -3.16 8.90 -5.33
N ALA A 68 -2.05 8.19 -5.35
CA ALA A 68 -1.10 8.19 -6.44
C ALA A 68 -0.49 6.81 -6.68
N GLU A 69 0.02 6.58 -7.88
CA GLU A 69 0.70 5.33 -8.27
C GLU A 69 2.15 5.61 -8.62
N VAL A 70 3.06 4.77 -8.16
CA VAL A 70 4.46 4.79 -8.59
C VAL A 70 4.56 4.36 -10.04
N VAL A 71 4.96 5.27 -10.92
CA VAL A 71 5.09 5.02 -12.37
C VAL A 71 6.53 4.86 -12.85
N GLY A 72 7.53 5.15 -12.00
CA GLY A 72 8.92 4.99 -12.35
C GLY A 72 9.88 5.51 -11.29
N PHE A 73 11.18 5.39 -11.56
CA PHE A 73 12.25 5.84 -10.67
C PHE A 73 13.41 6.46 -11.43
N SER A 74 14.12 7.37 -10.78
CA SER A 74 15.45 7.82 -11.19
C SER A 74 16.27 8.16 -9.94
N ASN A 75 17.44 7.54 -9.81
CA ASN A 75 18.26 7.62 -8.60
C ASN A 75 17.46 7.22 -7.34
N ASP A 76 17.38 8.13 -6.35
CA ASP A 76 16.67 7.96 -5.09
C ASP A 76 15.21 8.48 -5.14
N ARG A 77 14.73 8.87 -6.33
CA ARG A 77 13.41 9.48 -6.54
C ARG A 77 12.44 8.50 -7.18
N ALA A 78 11.25 8.42 -6.60
CA ALA A 78 10.07 7.83 -7.17
C ALA A 78 9.29 8.89 -7.95
N PHE A 79 8.82 8.55 -9.14
CA PHE A 79 7.85 9.32 -9.90
C PHE A 79 6.45 8.76 -9.65
N LEU A 80 5.53 9.64 -9.29
CA LEU A 80 4.16 9.29 -8.91
C LEU A 80 3.16 9.96 -9.84
N MET A 81 2.13 9.22 -10.26
CA MET A 81 0.98 9.74 -10.99
C MET A 81 -0.22 9.85 -10.03
N PRO A 82 -0.74 11.06 -9.74
CA PRO A 82 -1.91 11.24 -8.91
C PRO A 82 -3.18 10.79 -9.65
N ALA A 83 -4.10 10.14 -8.92
CA ALA A 83 -5.41 9.71 -9.41
C ALA A 83 -6.52 10.75 -9.14
N GLY A 84 -6.16 11.93 -8.61
CA GLY A 84 -7.09 12.98 -8.24
C GLY A 84 -6.45 14.36 -8.24
N ASP A 85 -7.18 15.36 -7.75
CA ASP A 85 -6.71 16.75 -7.72
C ASP A 85 -5.52 16.92 -6.76
N THR A 86 -4.44 17.50 -7.27
CA THR A 86 -3.23 17.81 -6.51
C THR A 86 -3.28 19.17 -5.82
N HIS A 87 -4.42 19.89 -5.88
CA HIS A 87 -4.52 21.24 -5.36
C HIS A 87 -4.30 21.35 -3.85
N GLY A 88 -3.22 22.06 -3.47
CA GLY A 88 -2.80 22.22 -2.08
C GLY A 88 -1.80 21.16 -1.61
N LEU A 89 -1.34 20.25 -2.48
CA LEU A 89 -0.10 19.53 -2.25
C LEU A 89 1.09 20.49 -2.34
N ALA A 90 2.07 20.27 -1.49
CA ALA A 90 3.30 21.06 -1.43
C ALA A 90 4.49 20.15 -1.16
N SER A 91 5.69 20.63 -1.49
CA SER A 91 6.93 19.96 -1.09
C SER A 91 6.96 19.78 0.43
N GLY A 92 7.44 18.62 0.89
CA GLY A 92 7.37 18.19 2.29
C GLY A 92 6.11 17.39 2.64
N ALA A 93 5.13 17.26 1.75
CA ALA A 93 3.98 16.38 2.00
C ALA A 93 4.43 14.93 2.23
N SER A 94 3.78 14.24 3.17
CA SER A 94 4.06 12.84 3.48
C SER A 94 3.55 11.95 2.36
N VAL A 95 4.35 10.98 1.94
CA VAL A 95 3.94 9.95 0.97
C VAL A 95 3.98 8.59 1.66
N THR A 96 2.82 7.96 1.83
CA THR A 96 2.69 6.69 2.53
C THR A 96 2.29 5.60 1.53
N PRO A 97 3.08 4.54 1.33
CA PRO A 97 2.66 3.39 0.54
C PRO A 97 1.43 2.72 1.15
N LEU A 98 0.48 2.34 0.31
CA LEU A 98 -0.61 1.48 0.73
C LEU A 98 -0.11 0.03 0.87
N ALA A 99 -0.72 -0.70 1.81
CA ALA A 99 -0.44 -2.12 1.94
C ALA A 99 -0.75 -2.83 0.61
N PRO A 100 0.12 -3.75 0.15
CA PRO A 100 -0.18 -4.55 -1.02
C PRO A 100 -1.47 -5.32 -0.77
N TYR A 101 -2.28 -5.49 -1.82
CA TYR A 101 -3.47 -6.31 -1.74
C TYR A 101 -3.10 -7.71 -1.25
N ARG A 102 -3.63 -8.10 -0.08
CA ARG A 102 -3.54 -9.47 0.41
C ARG A 102 -4.87 -10.17 0.14
N THR A 103 -4.80 -11.35 -0.44
CA THR A 103 -5.96 -12.23 -0.57
C THR A 103 -6.45 -12.61 0.82
N VAL A 104 -7.72 -12.38 1.10
CA VAL A 104 -8.37 -12.90 2.30
C VAL A 104 -8.47 -14.43 2.15
N PRO A 105 -8.00 -15.23 3.11
CA PRO A 105 -8.19 -16.68 3.09
C PRO A 105 -9.69 -17.02 2.95
N ARG A 106 -10.03 -17.97 2.07
CA ARG A 106 -11.42 -18.38 1.81
C ARG A 106 -11.84 -19.58 2.64
#